data_AF-X1CIL6-F1
#
_entry.id   AF-X1CIL6-F1
#
_cell.length_a   1.000
_cell.length_b   1.000
_cell.length_c   1.000
_cell.angle_alpha   90.00
_cell.angle_beta   90.00
_cell.angle_gamma   90.00
#
_symmetry.space_group_name_H-M   'P 1'
#
loop_
_entity.id
_entity.type
_entity.pdbx_description
1 polymer ?
#
loop_
_entity_poly.entity_id
_entity_poly.type
_entity_poly.pdbx_seq_one_letter_code
_entity_poly.pdbx_strand_id
1 'polypeptide(L)'
;MGVNLVPDRVVLEIDRRLVPGEDPAISRQEVIDYISANCPAAVIDHEEPFLASAGLSNEGVGAAAAAASLRDAVEKAGIPFVEEVARYGTNACVYAAAGLPCVVFGPGSISQAHTADEWVDLREVEQAKEILKNIVGRNGSA
;
A
#
# COMPACT_ATOMS: atom_id res chain seq x y z
N MET A 1 -8.24 -32.19 -17.41
CA MET A 1 -9.41 -31.58 -18.07
C MET A 1 -9.30 -31.81 -19.58
N GLY A 2 -10.37 -32.26 -20.23
CA GLY A 2 -10.41 -32.41 -21.68
C GLY A 2 -10.94 -31.14 -22.32
N VAL A 3 -10.42 -30.76 -23.49
CA VAL A 3 -10.82 -29.54 -24.22
C VAL A 3 -12.27 -29.56 -24.72
N ASN A 4 -12.94 -30.72 -24.65
CA ASN A 4 -14.34 -30.92 -25.06
C ASN A 4 -15.28 -31.09 -23.85
N LEU A 5 -14.86 -30.70 -22.65
CA LEU A 5 -15.66 -30.73 -21.43
C LEU A 5 -15.97 -29.31 -20.98
N VAL A 6 -17.23 -29.07 -20.59
CA VAL A 6 -17.61 -27.84 -19.90
C VAL A 6 -16.98 -27.88 -18.50
N PRO A 7 -16.22 -26.85 -18.07
CA PRO A 7 -15.70 -26.78 -16.71
C PRO A 7 -16.82 -26.78 -15.68
N ASP A 8 -16.66 -27.54 -14.61
CA ASP A 8 -17.59 -27.61 -13.48
C ASP A 8 -17.27 -26.58 -12.38
N ARG A 9 -16.08 -25.95 -12.41
CA ARG A 9 -15.65 -24.92 -11.47
C ARG A 9 -14.69 -23.91 -12.10
N VAL A 10 -14.82 -22.65 -11.67
CA VAL A 10 -13.88 -21.56 -11.93
C VAL A 10 -13.54 -20.89 -10.59
N VAL A 11 -12.30 -20.44 -10.43
CA VAL A 11 -11.85 -19.64 -9.28
C VAL A 11 -11.30 -18.34 -9.82
N LEU A 12 -11.69 -17.24 -9.18
CA LEU A 12 -11.19 -15.91 -9.47
C LEU A 12 -10.53 -15.35 -8.21
N GLU A 13 -9.28 -14.94 -8.32
CA GLU A 13 -8.60 -14.13 -7.30
C GLU A 13 -8.61 -12.68 -7.77
N ILE A 14 -9.07 -11.77 -6.90
CA ILE A 14 -9.27 -10.36 -7.23
C ILE A 14 -8.51 -9.51 -6.21
N ASP A 15 -7.65 -8.63 -6.72
CA ASP A 15 -7.00 -7.56 -5.95
C ASP A 15 -7.59 -6.22 -6.40
N ARG A 16 -8.12 -5.44 -5.45
CA ARG A 16 -8.57 -4.06 -5.67
C ARG A 16 -7.78 -3.13 -4.76
N ARG A 17 -7.15 -2.13 -5.36
CA ARG A 17 -6.47 -1.03 -4.63
C ARG A 17 -7.46 0.10 -4.39
N LEU A 18 -7.49 0.59 -3.15
CA LEU A 18 -8.38 1.66 -2.72
C LEU A 18 -7.64 2.97 -2.54
N VAL A 19 -8.30 4.06 -2.87
CA VAL A 19 -7.81 5.42 -2.59
C VAL A 19 -8.30 5.91 -1.22
N PRO A 20 -7.67 6.95 -0.64
CA PRO A 20 -8.15 7.54 0.60
C PRO A 20 -9.63 7.93 0.51
N GLY A 21 -10.41 7.55 1.53
CA GLY A 21 -11.86 7.82 1.60
C GLY A 21 -12.75 6.68 1.10
N GLU A 22 -12.21 5.69 0.37
CA GLU A 22 -12.96 4.47 0.05
C GLU A 22 -12.99 3.51 1.24
N ASP A 23 -14.14 2.86 1.43
CA ASP A 23 -14.33 1.81 2.44
C ASP A 23 -14.10 0.42 1.81
N PRO A 24 -13.30 -0.46 2.44
CA PRO A 24 -13.04 -1.80 1.93
C PRO A 24 -14.25 -2.72 1.84
N ALA A 25 -15.19 -2.63 2.80
CA ALA A 25 -16.38 -3.46 2.80
C ALA A 25 -17.35 -3.02 1.70
N ILE A 26 -17.55 -1.70 1.52
CA ILE A 26 -18.34 -1.15 0.40
C ILE A 26 -17.71 -1.58 -0.93
N SER A 27 -16.39 -1.40 -1.07
CA SER A 27 -15.66 -1.75 -2.29
C SER A 27 -15.72 -3.24 -2.64
N ARG A 28 -15.71 -4.11 -1.63
CA ARG A 28 -15.92 -5.55 -1.81
C ARG A 28 -17.34 -5.85 -2.27
N GLN A 29 -18.34 -5.20 -1.66
CA GLN A 29 -19.74 -5.40 -2.02
C GLN A 29 -20.03 -5.00 -3.47
N GLU A 30 -19.45 -3.89 -3.95
CA GLU A 30 -19.57 -3.48 -5.35
C GLU A 30 -19.10 -4.56 -6.34
N VAL A 31 -18.00 -5.25 -6.03
CA VAL A 31 -17.47 -6.35 -6.86
C VAL A 31 -18.41 -7.55 -6.81
N ILE A 32 -18.92 -7.91 -5.64
CA ILE A 32 -19.89 -9.01 -5.46
C ILE A 32 -21.16 -8.75 -6.26
N ASP A 33 -21.70 -7.53 -6.16
CA ASP A 33 -22.91 -7.12 -6.86
C ASP A 33 -22.69 -7.15 -8.37
N TYR A 34 -21.55 -6.66 -8.85
CA TYR A 34 -21.18 -6.71 -10.26
C TYR A 34 -21.10 -8.15 -10.79
N ILE A 35 -20.43 -9.05 -10.09
CA ILE A 35 -20.31 -10.45 -10.50
C ILE A 35 -21.69 -11.11 -10.52
N SER A 36 -22.49 -10.91 -9.47
CA SER A 36 -23.82 -11.49 -9.34
C SER A 36 -24.76 -11.03 -10.47
N ALA A 37 -24.72 -9.75 -10.82
CA ALA A 37 -25.52 -9.19 -11.91
C ALA A 37 -25.13 -9.76 -13.30
N ASN A 38 -23.86 -10.13 -13.49
CA ASN A 38 -23.34 -10.64 -14.76
C ASN A 38 -23.28 -12.18 -14.84
N CYS A 39 -23.47 -12.88 -13.70
CA CYS A 39 -23.44 -14.35 -13.62
C CYS A 39 -24.71 -14.91 -12.92
N PRO A 40 -25.93 -14.57 -13.39
CA PRO A 40 -27.17 -14.81 -12.63
C PRO A 40 -27.53 -16.29 -12.43
N ALA A 41 -26.94 -17.20 -13.20
CA ALA A 41 -27.19 -18.63 -13.11
C ALA A 41 -26.09 -19.41 -12.36
N ALA A 42 -25.04 -18.74 -11.90
CA ALA A 42 -23.94 -19.37 -11.19
C ALA A 42 -24.22 -19.43 -9.68
N VAL A 43 -23.87 -20.55 -9.04
CA VAL A 43 -23.71 -20.60 -7.58
C VAL A 43 -22.32 -20.05 -7.28
N ILE A 44 -22.26 -18.90 -6.62
CA ILE A 44 -21.01 -18.19 -6.33
C ILE A 44 -20.78 -18.26 -4.82
N ASP A 45 -19.60 -18.75 -4.44
CA ASP A 45 -19.11 -18.70 -3.06
C ASP A 45 -18.04 -17.60 -2.95
N HIS A 46 -18.06 -16.88 -1.83
CA HIS A 46 -17.17 -15.75 -1.59
C HIS A 46 -16.37 -15.97 -0.31
N GLU A 47 -15.06 -16.14 -0.46
CA GLU A 47 -14.16 -16.20 0.68
C GLU A 47 -13.94 -14.79 1.30
N GLU A 48 -13.54 -14.76 2.56
CA GLU A 48 -13.09 -13.52 3.19
C GLU A 48 -11.80 -13.02 2.53
N PRO A 49 -11.63 -11.70 2.36
CA PRO A 49 -10.43 -11.17 1.75
C PRO A 49 -9.23 -11.43 2.66
N PHE A 50 -8.10 -11.81 2.06
CA PHE A 50 -6.83 -11.93 2.78
C PHE A 50 -6.42 -10.62 3.46
N LEU A 51 -6.71 -9.48 2.82
CA LEU A 51 -6.46 -8.14 3.35
C LEU A 51 -7.62 -7.21 2.96
N ALA A 52 -8.11 -6.46 3.94
CA ALA A 52 -9.08 -5.38 3.75
C ALA A 52 -8.56 -4.12 4.46
N SER A 53 -8.11 -3.13 3.69
CA SER A 53 -7.56 -1.88 4.24
C SER A 53 -7.90 -0.70 3.34
N ALA A 54 -8.22 0.45 3.94
CA ALA A 54 -8.37 1.70 3.21
C ALA A 54 -7.02 2.23 2.71
N GLY A 55 -7.05 3.17 1.76
CA GLY A 55 -5.86 3.91 1.35
C GLY A 55 -5.29 4.78 2.48
N LEU A 56 -3.96 4.92 2.55
CA LEU A 56 -3.32 5.81 3.51
C LEU A 56 -3.66 7.28 3.17
N SER A 57 -4.33 7.97 4.09
CA SER A 57 -4.68 9.39 3.94
C SER A 57 -3.63 10.33 4.54
N ASN A 58 -3.44 11.48 3.91
CA ASN A 58 -2.63 12.58 4.45
C ASN A 58 -3.37 13.40 5.53
N GLU A 59 -4.66 13.14 5.73
CA GLU A 59 -5.52 13.85 6.69
C GLU A 59 -5.56 13.18 8.08
N GLY A 60 -4.86 12.05 8.25
CA GLY A 60 -4.78 11.32 9.51
C GLY A 60 -4.06 12.10 10.62
N VAL A 61 -4.29 11.69 11.87
CA VAL A 61 -3.69 12.32 13.06
C VAL A 61 -2.16 12.37 12.93
N GLY A 62 -1.61 13.58 12.91
CA GLY A 62 -0.17 13.83 12.85
C GLY A 62 0.52 13.46 11.54
N ALA A 63 -0.21 13.02 10.50
CA ALA A 63 0.36 12.63 9.21
C ALA A 63 1.11 13.79 8.52
N ALA A 64 0.49 14.98 8.48
CA ALA A 64 1.13 16.18 7.93
C ALA A 64 2.43 16.57 8.66
N ALA A 65 2.44 16.43 9.99
CA ALA A 65 3.62 16.73 10.81
C ALA A 65 4.75 15.70 10.59
N ALA A 66 4.41 14.40 10.51
CA ALA A 66 5.37 13.35 10.19
C ALA A 66 5.98 13.54 8.79
N ALA A 67 5.15 13.83 7.79
CA ALA A 67 5.62 14.12 6.43
C ALA A 67 6.52 15.37 6.38
N ALA A 68 6.17 16.44 7.10
CA ALA A 68 7.00 17.64 7.18
C ALA A 68 8.34 17.38 7.88
N SER A 69 8.34 16.57 8.95
CA SER A 69 9.58 16.18 9.65
C SER A 69 10.51 15.35 8.76
N LEU A 70 9.94 14.43 7.97
CA LEU A 70 10.69 13.64 7.00
C LEU A 70 11.27 14.53 5.89
N ARG A 71 10.48 15.43 5.29
CA ARG A 71 10.96 16.37 4.28
C ARG A 71 12.15 17.19 4.77
N ASP A 72 12.05 17.78 5.96
CA ASP A 72 13.16 18.53 6.56
C ASP A 72 14.43 17.67 6.73
N ALA A 73 14.29 16.42 7.14
CA ALA A 73 15.42 15.51 7.30
C ALA A 73 16.10 15.17 5.97
N VAL A 74 15.31 14.93 4.91
CA VAL A 74 15.82 14.62 3.57
C VAL A 74 16.48 15.85 2.94
N GLU A 75 15.85 17.02 3.04
CA GLU A 75 16.40 18.29 2.54
C GLU A 75 17.76 18.61 3.20
N LYS A 76 17.85 18.45 4.53
CA LYS A 76 19.11 18.66 5.26
C LYS A 76 20.21 17.66 4.90
N ALA A 77 19.85 16.46 4.45
CA ALA A 77 20.81 15.50 3.95
C ALA A 77 21.36 15.87 2.57
N GLY A 78 20.74 16.83 1.86
CA GLY A 78 21.16 17.27 0.54
C GLY A 78 20.98 16.22 -0.55
N ILE A 79 20.08 15.26 -0.31
CA ILE A 79 19.82 14.13 -1.21
C ILE A 79 18.60 14.47 -2.07
N PRO A 80 18.67 14.32 -3.42
CA PRO A 80 17.50 14.43 -4.27
C PRO A 80 16.44 13.40 -3.87
N PHE A 81 15.19 13.82 -3.77
CA PHE A 81 14.08 12.95 -3.44
C PHE A 81 12.85 13.26 -4.28
N VAL A 82 11.93 12.30 -4.31
CA VAL A 82 10.62 12.44 -4.94
C VAL A 82 9.56 12.19 -3.87
N GLU A 83 8.55 13.05 -3.83
CA GLU A 83 7.34 12.83 -3.05
C GLU A 83 6.21 12.51 -4.02
N GLU A 84 5.71 11.27 -3.96
CA GLU A 84 4.67 10.77 -4.87
C GLU A 84 3.64 9.90 -4.14
N VAL A 85 2.51 9.66 -4.80
CA VAL A 85 1.48 8.76 -4.30
C VAL A 85 1.92 7.31 -4.53
N ALA A 86 2.12 6.57 -3.44
CA ALA A 86 2.36 5.13 -3.49
C ALA A 86 1.13 4.40 -4.05
N ARG A 87 1.31 3.68 -5.16
CA ARG A 87 0.25 2.87 -5.80
C ARG A 87 0.27 1.41 -5.35
N TYR A 88 0.81 1.17 -4.15
CA TYR A 88 1.06 -0.14 -3.57
C TYR A 88 0.65 -0.15 -2.09
N GLY A 89 0.36 -1.34 -1.57
CA GLY A 89 0.01 -1.52 -0.16
C GLY A 89 1.24 -1.46 0.75
N THR A 90 1.07 -0.90 1.94
CA THR A 90 2.04 -0.96 3.04
C THR A 90 1.29 -1.11 4.36
N ASN A 91 1.99 -1.46 5.45
CA ASN A 91 1.37 -1.50 6.79
C ASN A 91 0.95 -0.11 7.31
N ALA A 92 1.38 0.99 6.66
CA ALA A 92 1.11 2.35 7.11
C ALA A 92 -0.40 2.66 7.18
N CYS A 93 -1.22 2.12 6.28
CA CYS A 93 -2.67 2.34 6.32
C CYS A 93 -3.31 1.72 7.58
N VAL A 94 -2.84 0.54 7.99
CA VAL A 94 -3.31 -0.15 9.21
C VAL A 94 -2.88 0.62 10.46
N TYR A 95 -1.63 1.09 10.49
CA TYR A 95 -1.13 1.89 11.61
C TYR A 95 -1.81 3.26 11.72
N ALA A 96 -2.08 3.91 10.58
CA ALA A 96 -2.83 5.16 10.52
C ALA A 96 -4.27 4.98 11.02
N ALA A 97 -4.93 3.87 10.66
CA ALA A 97 -6.26 3.53 11.17
C ALA A 97 -6.26 3.29 12.70
N ALA A 98 -5.13 2.87 13.27
CA ALA A 98 -4.93 2.78 14.71
C ALA A 98 -4.57 4.13 15.39
N GLY A 99 -4.57 5.23 14.65
CA GLY A 99 -4.30 6.58 15.18
C GLY A 99 -2.82 6.97 15.25
N LEU A 100 -1.93 6.24 14.58
CA LEU A 100 -0.50 6.57 14.53
C LEU A 100 -0.17 7.49 13.34
N PRO A 101 0.69 8.51 13.53
CA PRO A 101 1.17 9.32 12.41
C PRO A 101 2.07 8.47 11.51
N CYS A 102 1.67 8.30 10.26
CA CYS A 102 2.35 7.41 9.31
C CYS A 102 2.74 8.15 8.04
N VAL A 103 3.95 7.86 7.54
CA VAL A 103 4.43 8.26 6.22
C VAL A 103 5.19 7.07 5.63
N VAL A 104 5.10 6.87 4.32
CA VAL A 104 5.88 5.84 3.62
C VAL A 104 7.17 6.48 3.11
N PHE A 105 8.31 5.88 3.42
CA PHE A 105 9.63 6.35 3.03
C PHE A 105 10.55 5.16 2.80
N GLY A 106 11.33 5.20 1.72
CA GLY A 106 12.30 4.17 1.43
C GLY A 106 13.12 4.47 0.18
N PRO A 107 14.23 3.75 -0.01
CA PRO A 107 15.06 3.82 -1.20
C PRO A 107 14.44 3.06 -2.38
N GLY A 108 14.98 3.28 -3.58
CA GLY A 108 14.64 2.54 -4.79
C GLY A 108 13.38 3.04 -5.49
N SER A 109 12.97 2.30 -6.51
CA SER A 109 11.75 2.57 -7.27
C SER A 109 10.81 1.39 -7.21
N ILE A 110 9.51 1.66 -7.03
CA ILE A 110 8.49 0.61 -7.12
C ILE A 110 8.48 -0.10 -8.48
N SER A 111 8.96 0.56 -9.54
CA SER A 111 9.07 -0.05 -10.87
C SER A 111 10.01 -1.28 -10.92
N GLN A 112 10.87 -1.45 -9.90
CA GLN A 112 11.80 -2.58 -9.78
C GLN A 112 11.24 -3.73 -8.94
N ALA A 113 10.22 -3.47 -8.11
CA ALA A 113 9.63 -4.45 -7.20
C ALA A 113 8.74 -5.45 -7.94
N HIS A 114 8.66 -6.69 -7.43
CA HIS A 114 7.89 -7.79 -8.02
C HIS A 114 8.27 -8.08 -9.48
N THR A 115 9.52 -7.81 -9.84
CA THR A 115 10.11 -8.22 -11.13
C THR A 115 10.99 -9.44 -10.91
N ALA A 116 11.34 -10.16 -11.99
CA ALA A 116 12.23 -11.33 -11.89
C ALA A 116 13.62 -10.96 -11.33
N ASP A 117 14.07 -9.74 -11.59
CA ASP A 117 15.37 -9.20 -11.18
C ASP A 117 15.16 -8.04 -10.19
N GLU A 118 14.38 -8.24 -9.12
CA GLU A 118 14.17 -7.20 -8.11
C GLU A 118 15.48 -6.77 -7.44
N TRP A 119 15.74 -5.46 -7.37
CA TRP A 119 16.96 -4.89 -6.79
C TRP A 119 16.75 -3.48 -6.22
N VAL A 120 17.70 -3.05 -5.38
CA VAL A 120 17.81 -1.68 -4.85
C VAL A 120 19.28 -1.27 -4.79
N ASP A 121 19.60 0.00 -5.06
CA ASP A 121 20.98 0.50 -4.95
C ASP A 121 21.39 0.58 -3.48
N LEU A 122 22.49 -0.08 -3.12
CA LEU A 122 23.01 -0.06 -1.74
C LEU A 122 23.35 1.35 -1.24
N ARG A 123 23.70 2.28 -2.15
CA ARG A 123 23.95 3.68 -1.80
C ARG A 123 22.66 4.37 -1.36
N GLU A 124 21.54 4.08 -2.01
CA GLU A 124 20.24 4.61 -1.61
C GLU A 124 19.79 4.02 -0.27
N VAL A 125 20.05 2.73 -0.03
CA VAL A 125 19.79 2.09 1.27
C VAL A 125 20.59 2.77 2.38
N GLU A 126 21.88 3.03 2.16
CA GLU A 126 22.75 3.72 3.12
C GLU A 126 22.28 5.15 3.39
N GLN A 127 21.86 5.86 2.35
CA GLN A 127 21.26 7.20 2.46
C GLN A 127 19.96 7.20 3.28
N ALA A 128 19.03 6.29 2.98
CA ALA A 128 17.77 6.15 3.71
C ALA A 128 18.01 5.81 5.19
N LYS A 129 19.00 4.95 5.48
CA LYS A 129 19.41 4.62 6.84
C LYS A 129 19.88 5.85 7.61
N GLU A 130 20.75 6.69 7.03
CA GLU A 130 21.23 7.90 7.70
C GLU A 130 20.12 8.94 7.92
N ILE A 131 19.18 9.07 6.98
CA ILE A 131 17.97 9.90 7.15
C ILE A 131 17.13 9.40 8.33
N LEU A 132 16.85 8.09 8.40
CA LEU A 132 16.08 7.50 9.49
C LEU A 132 16.76 7.70 10.86
N LYS A 133 18.08 7.50 10.93
CA LYS A 133 18.85 7.76 12.16
C LYS A 133 18.72 9.21 12.61
N ASN A 134 18.75 10.17 11.70
CA ASN A 134 18.61 11.59 12.02
C ASN A 134 17.21 11.92 12.54
N ILE A 135 16.15 11.29 12.02
CA ILE A 135 14.77 11.49 12.48
C ILE A 135 14.59 10.90 13.88
N VAL A 136 15.02 9.64 14.08
CA VAL A 136 14.87 8.95 15.37
C VAL A 136 15.75 9.59 16.45
N GLY A 137 17.00 9.93 16.13
CA GLY A 137 17.95 10.55 17.06
C GLY A 137 17.53 11.94 17.55
N ARG A 138 16.75 12.69 16.77
CA ARG A 138 16.17 13.98 17.19
C ARG A 138 15.08 13.84 18.24
N ASN A 139 14.38 12.72 18.28
CA ASN A 139 13.30 12.45 19.25
C ASN A 139 13.81 11.88 20.59
N GLY A 140 15.11 11.58 20.71
CA GLY A 140 15.74 11.05 21.92
C GLY A 140 16.38 12.11 22.84
N SER A 141 16.23 13.40 22.52
CA SER A 141 16.80 14.53 23.29
C SER A 141 15.72 15.32 24.04
N ALA A 142 14.74 14.63 24.62
CA ALA A 142 13.74 15.19 25.53
C ALA A 142 13.96 14.69 26.95
#